data_AF-A0A2G4DJ99-F1
#
_entry.id   AF-A0A2G4DJ99-F1
#
_cell.length_a   1.000
_cell.length_b   1.000
_cell.length_c   1.000
_cell.angle_alpha   90.00
_cell.angle_beta   90.00
_cell.angle_gamma   90.00
#
_symmetry.space_group_name_H-M   'P 1'
#
loop_
_entity.id
_entity.type
_entity.pdbx_description
1 polymer ?
#
loop_
_entity_poly.entity_id
_entity_poly.type
_entity_poly.pdbx_seq_one_letter_code
_entity_poly.pdbx_strand_id
1 'polypeptide(L)'
;MTDEMVYLRREKQLLVLLGIICLALIGGALYMQEMPGRLSLTICEALVTLSAVGGLVAAGRHVYIQTHPTESCGIDVLQPIVDGLPLASLFPLGFQVGGFCETPYPPVLGLSLAQWALVAFVLTVVLVPAGIIRNRMKAR
;
A
#
# COMPACT_ATOMS: atom_id res chain seq x y z
N MET A 1 32.31 14.68 -8.39
CA MET A 1 32.64 14.39 -6.98
C MET A 1 31.41 14.42 -6.07
N THR A 2 30.31 15.09 -6.45
CA THR A 2 29.04 15.12 -5.72
C THR A 2 28.18 13.87 -5.90
N ASP A 3 28.27 13.17 -7.04
CA ASP A 3 27.44 11.99 -7.35
C ASP A 3 27.77 10.75 -6.50
N GLU A 4 29.05 10.48 -6.22
CA GLU A 4 29.44 9.30 -5.41
C GLU A 4 28.97 9.41 -3.94
N MET A 5 28.95 10.64 -3.40
CA MET A 5 28.49 10.92 -2.03
C MET A 5 26.96 10.76 -1.87
N VAL A 6 26.20 11.02 -2.94
CA VAL A 6 24.73 10.85 -2.97
C VAL A 6 24.37 9.37 -3.12
N TYR A 7 25.12 8.62 -3.92
CA TYR A 7 24.90 7.18 -4.12
C TYR A 7 25.14 6.39 -2.83
N LEU A 8 26.26 6.62 -2.15
CA LEU A 8 26.58 5.98 -0.87
C LEU A 8 25.56 6.30 0.24
N ARG A 9 24.98 7.51 0.25
CA ARG A 9 23.96 7.91 1.23
C ARG A 9 22.64 7.16 1.01
N ARG A 10 22.25 6.94 -0.23
CA ARG A 10 21.02 6.23 -0.62
C ARG A 10 21.10 4.72 -0.39
N GLU A 11 22.20 4.07 -0.73
CA GLU A 11 22.40 2.64 -0.42
C GLU A 11 22.36 2.39 1.08
N LYS A 12 23.02 3.26 1.87
CA LYS A 12 22.97 3.19 3.33
C LYS A 12 21.54 3.37 3.85
N GLN A 13 20.76 4.31 3.31
CA GLN A 13 19.35 4.45 3.69
C GLN A 13 18.49 3.25 3.31
N LEU A 14 18.73 2.64 2.14
CA LEU A 14 17.99 1.46 1.69
C LEU A 14 18.27 0.26 2.59
N LEU A 15 19.55 0.05 2.93
CA LEU A 15 19.97 -1.00 3.85
C LEU A 15 19.46 -0.77 5.27
N VAL A 16 19.38 0.50 5.72
CA VAL A 16 18.79 0.85 7.01
C VAL A 16 17.29 0.58 7.03
N LEU A 17 16.55 0.95 5.98
CA LEU A 17 15.12 0.62 5.87
C LEU A 17 14.90 -0.89 5.82
N LEU A 18 15.70 -1.62 5.04
CA LEU A 18 15.63 -3.08 4.96
C LEU A 18 15.96 -3.72 6.31
N GLY A 19 16.96 -3.22 7.02
CA GLY A 19 17.31 -3.63 8.38
C GLY A 19 16.18 -3.38 9.38
N ILE A 20 15.53 -2.20 9.32
CA ILE A 20 14.38 -1.87 10.18
C ILE A 20 13.19 -2.79 9.88
N ILE A 21 12.91 -3.05 8.59
CA ILE A 21 11.85 -3.98 8.19
C ILE A 21 12.15 -5.39 8.70
N CYS A 22 13.37 -5.89 8.52
CA CYS A 22 13.78 -7.19 9.03
C CYS A 22 13.68 -7.27 10.56
N LEU A 23 14.14 -6.25 11.29
CA LEU A 23 14.04 -6.19 12.75
C LEU A 23 12.59 -6.11 13.23
N ALA A 24 11.72 -5.38 12.52
CA ALA A 24 10.29 -5.32 12.83
C ALA A 24 9.59 -6.65 12.59
N LEU A 25 9.93 -7.36 11.50
CA LEU A 25 9.38 -8.68 11.19
C LEU A 25 9.85 -9.75 12.18
N ILE A 26 11.15 -9.79 12.47
CA ILE A 26 11.75 -10.74 13.41
C ILE A 26 11.27 -10.43 14.83
N GLY A 27 11.25 -9.16 15.23
CA GLY A 27 10.72 -8.71 16.51
C GLY A 27 9.24 -9.03 16.67
N GLY A 28 8.43 -8.83 15.63
CA GLY A 28 7.01 -9.20 15.62
C GLY A 28 6.78 -10.70 15.71
N ALA A 29 7.60 -11.50 15.03
CA ALA A 29 7.52 -12.96 15.08
C ALA A 29 7.90 -13.52 16.47
N LEU A 30 8.98 -13.00 17.06
CA LEU A 30 9.39 -13.36 18.43
C LEU A 30 8.31 -12.93 19.42
N TYR A 31 7.87 -11.68 19.39
CA TYR A 31 6.85 -11.16 20.31
C TYR A 31 5.52 -11.91 20.27
N MET A 32 5.17 -12.52 19.12
CA MET A 32 4.01 -13.41 19.01
C MET A 32 4.17 -14.76 19.72
N GLN A 33 5.41 -15.23 19.95
CA GLN A 33 5.69 -16.50 20.63
C GLN A 33 5.52 -16.41 22.15
N GLU A 34 5.81 -15.26 22.77
CA GLU A 34 5.68 -15.11 24.23
C GLU A 34 4.27 -14.72 24.70
N MET A 35 3.41 -14.20 23.82
CA MET A 35 2.08 -13.72 24.20
C MET A 35 1.04 -14.85 24.26
N PRO A 36 0.06 -14.79 25.20
CA PRO A 36 -1.03 -15.76 25.24
C PRO A 36 -1.82 -15.70 23.92
N GLY A 37 -2.03 -16.85 23.28
CA GLY A 37 -2.55 -16.93 21.90
C GLY A 37 -3.84 -16.15 21.62
N ARG A 38 -4.68 -15.88 22.64
CA ARG A 38 -5.89 -15.06 22.50
C ARG A 38 -5.61 -13.56 22.31
N LEU A 39 -4.55 -13.03 22.93
CA LEU A 39 -4.18 -11.62 22.80
C LEU A 39 -3.50 -11.37 21.45
N SER A 40 -2.56 -12.25 21.07
CA SER A 40 -1.87 -12.20 19.77
C SER A 40 -2.87 -12.18 18.60
N LEU A 41 -3.86 -13.08 18.63
CA LEU A 41 -4.93 -13.11 17.62
C LEU A 41 -5.73 -11.79 17.59
N THR A 42 -6.10 -11.24 18.74
CA THR A 42 -6.89 -9.99 18.80
C THR A 42 -6.10 -8.79 18.23
N ILE A 43 -4.78 -8.75 18.43
CA ILE A 43 -3.91 -7.71 17.88
C ILE A 43 -3.80 -7.85 16.35
N CYS A 44 -3.61 -9.07 15.83
CA CYS A 44 -3.61 -9.34 14.39
C CYS A 44 -4.93 -8.93 13.73
N GLU A 45 -6.05 -9.31 14.36
CA GLU A 45 -7.40 -8.95 13.91
C GLU A 45 -7.57 -7.43 13.81
N ALA A 46 -7.14 -6.69 14.83
CA ALA A 46 -7.17 -5.22 14.84
C ALA A 46 -6.25 -4.62 13.76
N LEU A 47 -5.04 -5.15 13.58
CA LEU A 47 -4.08 -4.62 12.62
C LEU A 47 -4.55 -4.82 11.17
N VAL A 48 -5.10 -6.00 10.86
CA VAL A 48 -5.67 -6.31 9.54
C VAL A 48 -6.87 -5.42 9.24
N THR A 49 -7.77 -5.23 10.20
CA THR A 49 -8.95 -4.37 10.01
C THR A 49 -8.57 -2.91 9.84
N LEU A 50 -7.62 -2.39 10.62
CA LEU A 50 -7.10 -1.03 10.46
C LEU A 50 -6.39 -0.82 9.11
N SER A 51 -5.56 -1.78 8.69
CA SER A 51 -4.91 -1.77 7.38
C SER A 51 -5.94 -1.77 6.25
N ALA A 52 -6.98 -2.60 6.34
CA ALA A 52 -8.03 -2.68 5.34
C ALA A 52 -8.85 -1.39 5.25
N VAL A 53 -9.10 -0.70 6.37
CA VAL A 53 -9.72 0.64 6.37
C VAL A 53 -8.84 1.65 5.65
N GLY A 54 -7.52 1.64 5.89
CA GLY A 54 -6.58 2.47 5.15
C GLY A 54 -6.61 2.20 3.63
N GLY A 55 -6.62 0.92 3.25
CA GLY A 55 -6.77 0.50 1.85
C GLY A 55 -8.09 0.92 1.22
N LEU A 56 -9.20 0.87 1.96
CA LEU A 56 -10.52 1.34 1.51
C LEU A 56 -10.51 2.84 1.19
N VAL A 57 -9.91 3.66 2.06
CA VAL A 57 -9.79 5.11 1.85
C VAL A 57 -8.92 5.40 0.63
N ALA A 58 -7.76 4.74 0.51
CA ALA A 58 -6.85 4.90 -0.62
C ALA A 58 -7.50 4.49 -1.96
N ALA A 59 -8.14 3.31 -2.00
CA ALA A 59 -8.84 2.83 -3.18
C ALA A 59 -10.05 3.71 -3.53
N GLY A 60 -10.79 4.20 -2.54
CA GLY A 60 -11.92 5.12 -2.74
C GLY A 60 -11.47 6.43 -3.38
N ARG A 61 -10.36 7.02 -2.89
CA ARG A 61 -9.75 8.19 -3.52
C ARG A 61 -9.29 7.90 -4.95
N HIS A 62 -8.72 6.72 -5.18
CA HIS A 62 -8.26 6.29 -6.50
C HIS A 62 -9.42 6.16 -7.52
N VAL A 63 -10.54 5.55 -7.10
CA VAL A 63 -11.75 5.47 -7.93
C VAL A 63 -12.35 6.86 -8.17
N TYR A 64 -12.39 7.73 -7.14
CA TYR A 64 -12.90 9.09 -7.27
C TYR A 64 -12.16 9.89 -8.36
N ILE A 65 -10.82 9.79 -8.39
CA ILE A 65 -9.97 10.47 -9.39
C ILE A 65 -10.24 9.91 -10.79
N GLN A 66 -10.43 8.59 -10.94
CA GLN A 66 -10.77 7.98 -12.24
C GLN A 66 -12.13 8.42 -12.77
N THR A 67 -13.10 8.69 -11.88
CA THR A 67 -14.44 9.14 -12.27
C THR A 67 -14.55 10.65 -12.49
N HIS A 68 -13.61 11.44 -11.95
CA HIS A 68 -13.58 12.90 -12.08
C HIS A 68 -12.20 13.39 -12.57
N PRO A 69 -11.82 13.04 -13.82
CA PRO A 69 -10.48 13.35 -14.34
C PRO A 69 -10.24 14.85 -14.52
N THR A 70 -11.28 15.65 -14.77
CA THR A 70 -11.18 17.10 -15.06
C THR A 70 -10.67 17.95 -13.90
N GLU A 71 -10.74 17.45 -12.66
CA GLU A 71 -10.37 18.21 -11.45
C GLU A 71 -9.06 17.74 -10.80
N SER A 72 -8.51 16.58 -11.20
CA SER A 72 -7.36 15.95 -10.52
C SER A 72 -6.24 15.48 -11.45
N CYS A 73 -6.49 15.38 -12.75
CA CYS A 73 -5.44 15.10 -13.72
C CYS A 73 -4.70 16.40 -14.06
N GLY A 74 -3.51 16.61 -13.51
CA GLY A 74 -2.66 17.72 -13.94
C GLY A 74 -1.65 18.29 -12.92
N ILE A 75 -1.70 17.88 -11.65
CA ILE A 75 -0.78 18.37 -10.62
C ILE A 75 -0.26 17.19 -9.79
N ASP A 76 0.48 16.28 -10.42
CA ASP A 76 1.38 15.42 -9.68
C ASP A 76 2.61 16.25 -9.31
N VAL A 77 2.54 16.95 -8.16
CA VAL A 77 3.65 17.77 -7.61
C VAL A 77 4.97 16.99 -7.46
N LEU A 78 4.89 15.65 -7.51
CA LEU A 78 6.04 14.76 -7.46
C LEU A 78 6.66 14.43 -8.83
N GLN A 79 5.93 14.53 -9.94
CA GLN A 79 6.48 14.25 -11.29
C GLN A 79 7.71 15.13 -11.60
N PRO A 80 7.68 16.48 -11.40
CA PRO A 80 8.85 17.32 -11.70
C PRO A 80 10.07 16.98 -10.84
N ILE A 81 9.84 16.47 -9.63
CA ILE A 81 10.91 16.10 -8.69
C ILE A 81 11.47 14.73 -9.06
N VAL A 82 10.63 13.75 -9.41
CA VAL A 82 11.03 12.37 -9.73
C VAL A 82 11.64 12.27 -11.14
N ASP A 83 11.06 12.97 -12.11
CA ASP A 83 11.57 13.04 -13.49
C ASP A 83 12.87 13.87 -13.57
N GLY A 84 13.12 14.73 -12.56
CA GLY A 84 14.37 15.50 -12.42
C GLY A 84 15.55 14.70 -11.87
N LEU A 85 15.35 13.47 -11.40
CA LEU A 85 16.45 12.62 -10.94
C LEU A 85 17.20 12.01 -12.14
N PRO A 86 18.55 11.98 -12.14
CA PRO A 86 19.35 11.40 -13.23
C PRO A 86 19.05 9.91 -13.49
N LEU A 87 18.45 9.20 -12.54
CA LEU A 87 17.96 7.82 -12.72
C LEU A 87 16.80 7.69 -13.72
N ALA A 88 15.97 8.73 -13.89
CA ALA A 88 14.87 8.71 -14.86
C ALA A 88 15.39 8.61 -16.31
N SER A 89 16.59 9.15 -16.57
CA SER A 89 17.23 9.06 -17.88
C SER A 89 17.90 7.70 -18.16
N LEU A 90 18.33 6.99 -17.12
CA LEU A 90 19.01 5.68 -17.24
C LEU A 90 18.03 4.49 -17.22
N PHE A 91 16.91 4.60 -16.50
CA PHE A 91 15.90 3.54 -16.40
C PHE A 91 14.47 4.09 -16.52
N PRO A 92 14.06 4.54 -17.72
CA PRO A 92 12.79 5.22 -17.92
C PRO A 92 11.57 4.32 -17.64
N LEU A 93 11.69 3.01 -17.87
CA LEU A 93 10.62 2.02 -17.61
C LEU A 93 10.18 1.93 -16.15
N GLY A 94 11.02 2.33 -15.18
CA GLY A 94 10.71 2.28 -13.76
C GLY A 94 10.49 3.63 -13.09
N PHE A 95 11.01 4.71 -13.66
CA PHE A 95 11.04 6.04 -13.01
C PHE A 95 10.29 7.13 -13.76
N GLN A 96 9.92 6.90 -15.02
CA GLN A 96 9.09 7.85 -15.76
C GLN A 96 7.62 7.56 -15.43
N VAL A 97 7.00 8.45 -14.67
CA VAL A 97 5.60 8.31 -14.28
C VAL A 97 4.77 8.98 -15.37
N GLY A 98 4.17 8.19 -16.26
CA GLY A 98 3.13 8.71 -17.16
C GLY A 98 1.92 9.13 -16.34
N GLY A 99 1.37 10.32 -16.60
CA GLY A 99 0.10 10.77 -16.03
C GLY A 99 -1.05 9.91 -16.55
N PHE A 100 -1.15 8.67 -16.06
CA PHE A 100 -2.09 7.65 -16.51
C PHE A 100 -3.45 7.81 -15.83
N CYS A 101 -3.94 9.05 -15.67
CA CYS A 101 -5.28 9.29 -15.11
C CYS A 101 -6.39 8.76 -16.01
N GLU A 102 -6.10 8.52 -17.29
CA GLU A 102 -7.13 8.18 -18.27
C GLU A 102 -6.66 7.15 -19.31
N THR A 103 -5.59 6.38 -19.06
CA THR A 103 -5.28 5.28 -19.98
C THR A 103 -6.37 4.21 -19.86
N PRO A 104 -7.13 3.96 -20.94
CA PRO A 104 -8.21 2.99 -20.90
C PRO A 104 -7.61 1.60 -20.80
N TYR A 105 -7.54 1.05 -19.59
CA TYR A 105 -7.33 -0.38 -19.44
C TYR A 105 -8.63 -1.08 -19.82
N PRO A 106 -8.60 -2.15 -20.64
CA PRO A 106 -9.79 -2.90 -20.95
C PRO A 106 -10.41 -3.39 -19.63
N PRO A 107 -11.66 -2.99 -19.33
CA PRO A 107 -12.27 -3.31 -18.05
C PRO A 107 -12.42 -4.83 -17.92
N VAL A 108 -11.93 -5.38 -16.82
CA VAL A 108 -12.07 -6.80 -16.53
C VAL A 108 -13.48 -7.00 -15.99
N LEU A 109 -14.31 -7.73 -16.75
CA LEU A 109 -15.73 -7.98 -16.43
C LEU A 109 -16.57 -6.69 -16.29
N GLY A 110 -16.18 -5.61 -16.99
CA GLY A 110 -16.91 -4.33 -16.95
C GLY A 110 -16.58 -3.42 -15.77
N LEU A 111 -15.66 -3.81 -14.86
CA LEU A 111 -15.14 -2.98 -13.78
C LEU A 111 -13.67 -2.61 -14.02
N SER A 112 -13.26 -1.43 -13.55
CA SER A 112 -11.85 -1.02 -13.58
C SER A 112 -11.03 -1.74 -12.50
N LEU A 113 -9.72 -1.85 -12.68
CA LEU A 113 -8.82 -2.44 -11.68
C LEU A 113 -8.91 -1.74 -10.31
N ALA A 114 -9.12 -0.42 -10.30
CA ALA A 114 -9.30 0.34 -9.07
C ALA A 114 -10.63 0.01 -8.36
N GLN A 115 -11.70 -0.21 -9.13
CA GLN A 115 -12.98 -0.65 -8.58
C GLN A 115 -12.88 -2.07 -8.01
N TRP A 116 -12.15 -2.97 -8.66
CA TRP A 116 -11.87 -4.31 -8.10
C TRP A 116 -11.09 -4.25 -6.79
N ALA A 117 -10.08 -3.38 -6.70
CA ALA A 117 -9.35 -3.15 -5.46
C ALA A 117 -10.28 -2.61 -4.36
N LEU A 118 -11.17 -1.67 -4.68
CA LEU A 118 -12.17 -1.15 -3.74
C LEU A 118 -13.08 -2.26 -3.20
N VAL A 119 -13.59 -3.12 -4.08
CA VAL A 119 -14.43 -4.28 -3.69
C VAL A 119 -13.67 -5.20 -2.73
N ALA A 120 -12.41 -5.52 -3.02
CA ALA A 120 -11.59 -6.38 -2.16
C ALA A 120 -11.38 -5.78 -0.75
N PHE A 121 -11.11 -4.47 -0.66
CA PHE A 121 -10.97 -3.82 0.65
C PHE A 121 -12.29 -3.73 1.41
N VAL A 122 -13.41 -3.43 0.75
CA VAL A 122 -14.75 -3.46 1.36
C VAL A 122 -15.05 -4.85 1.92
N LEU A 123 -14.82 -5.90 1.12
CA LEU A 123 -15.02 -7.28 1.56
C LEU A 123 -14.14 -7.62 2.76
N THR A 124 -12.89 -7.18 2.77
CA THR A 124 -11.98 -7.44 3.90
C THR A 124 -12.44 -6.74 5.18
N VAL A 125 -12.85 -5.46 5.08
CA VAL A 125 -13.38 -4.68 6.21
C VAL A 125 -14.65 -5.30 6.80
N VAL A 126 -15.46 -6.01 6.01
CA VAL A 126 -16.71 -6.63 6.49
C VAL A 126 -16.52 -8.09 6.91
N LEU A 127 -15.91 -8.91 6.07
CA LEU A 127 -15.82 -10.36 6.27
C LEU A 127 -14.88 -10.73 7.42
N VAL A 128 -13.79 -9.98 7.63
CA VAL A 128 -12.85 -10.26 8.72
C VAL A 128 -13.52 -10.05 10.08
N PRO A 129 -14.08 -8.87 10.42
CA PRO A 129 -14.81 -8.70 11.67
C PRO A 129 -16.03 -9.62 11.81
N ALA A 130 -16.80 -9.82 10.73
CA ALA A 130 -17.97 -10.69 10.77
C ALA A 130 -17.59 -12.15 11.06
N GLY A 131 -16.51 -12.65 10.46
CA GLY A 131 -15.96 -13.97 10.74
C GLY A 131 -15.52 -14.11 12.19
N ILE A 132 -14.85 -13.10 12.74
CA ILE A 132 -14.40 -13.06 14.13
C ILE A 132 -15.59 -13.07 15.09
N ILE A 133 -16.56 -12.17 14.90
CA ILE A 133 -17.76 -12.08 15.74
C ILE A 133 -18.51 -13.42 15.71
N ARG A 134 -18.71 -14.00 14.53
CA ARG A 134 -19.39 -15.29 14.37
C ARG A 134 -18.63 -16.43 15.06
N ASN A 135 -17.30 -16.44 14.98
CA ASN A 135 -16.48 -17.45 15.64
C ASN A 135 -16.54 -17.31 17.17
N ARG A 136 -16.47 -16.08 17.69
CA ARG A 136 -16.59 -15.83 19.14
C ARG A 136 -17.98 -16.14 19.69
N MET A 137 -19.04 -15.96 18.90
CA MET A 137 -20.39 -16.38 19.28
C MET A 137 -20.54 -17.91 19.36
N LYS A 138 -19.91 -18.66 18.46
CA LYS A 138 -19.93 -20.14 18.50
C LYS A 138 -19.08 -20.72 19.65
N ALA A 139 -18.09 -19.98 20.12
CA ALA A 139 -17.19 -20.41 21.19
C ALA A 139 -17.70 -20.07 22.61
N ARG A 140 -18.85 -19.40 22.72
CA ARG A 140 -19.60 -19.19 23.98
C ARG A 140 -20.71 -20.21 24.08
#